data_AF-A0A537QIS7-F1
#
_entry.id   AF-A0A537QIS7-F1
#
_cell.length_a   1.000
_cell.length_b   1.000
_cell.length_c   1.000
_cell.angle_alpha   90.00
_cell.angle_beta   90.00
_cell.angle_gamma   90.00
#
_symmetry.space_group_name_H-M   'P 1'
#
loop_
_entity.id
_entity.type
_entity.pdbx_description
1 polymer ?
#
loop_
_entity_poly.entity_id
_entity_poly.type
_entity_poly.pdbx_seq_one_letter_code
_entity_poly.pdbx_strand_id
1 'polypeptide(L)'
;MAALPPILTADSITRVGPEAAGAVVVNGSHGGIYAAYVAAKLRVSAAIFNDAGGGRDNAGIAGLDYLEALGVPAAAVGHDTARIGDGSDMMARGMITHANPAAIALGCRGGMTCRDAGAALQAAGPRGREPPPALEAAFLLIGEAPAVWALDSASLVSPEHAGTVVVTGSHGGLLGGKPDTALKYDVRAALFNDAGIGIDEAGVTRLPALDARGVAACTVAAASARIGDARSTYEDGILSRINSRAAALGIAPGMAAREFVAITRRVALERGGFA
;
A
#
# COMPACT_ATOMS: atom_id res chain seq x y z
N MET A 1 18.96 -1.13 33.85
CA MET A 1 17.74 -0.86 33.07
C MET A 1 17.85 -1.65 31.77
N ALA A 2 16.80 -2.37 31.36
CA ALA A 2 16.82 -3.00 30.04
C ALA A 2 16.92 -1.90 28.96
N ALA A 3 17.71 -2.12 27.91
CA ALA A 3 17.79 -1.19 26.79
C ALA A 3 16.40 -1.04 26.15
N LEU A 4 16.02 0.19 25.80
CA LEU A 4 14.77 0.43 25.09
C LEU A 4 14.82 -0.30 23.74
N PRO A 5 13.69 -0.89 23.28
CA PRO A 5 13.59 -1.47 21.95
C PRO A 5 14.03 -0.51 20.84
N PRO A 6 14.73 -0.95 19.80
CA PRO A 6 15.10 -0.06 18.70
C PRO A 6 13.86 0.39 17.92
N ILE A 7 13.96 1.56 17.28
CA ILE A 7 12.99 2.02 16.28
C ILE A 7 13.61 1.76 14.90
N LEU A 8 12.93 0.99 14.06
CA LEU A 8 13.32 0.72 12.68
C LEU A 8 12.40 1.46 11.72
N THR A 9 12.96 2.04 10.67
CA THR A 9 12.22 2.67 9.57
C THR A 9 12.37 1.85 8.31
N ALA A 10 11.27 1.65 7.57
CA ALA A 10 11.30 0.98 6.28
C ALA A 10 10.30 1.58 5.28
N ASP A 11 10.63 1.56 3.99
CA ASP A 11 9.74 2.04 2.93
C ASP A 11 8.50 1.15 2.75
N SER A 12 8.57 -0.10 3.21
CA SER A 12 7.47 -1.06 3.19
C SER A 12 7.70 -2.13 4.25
N ILE A 13 6.64 -2.61 4.90
CA ILE A 13 6.73 -3.71 5.87
C ILE A 13 7.26 -5.00 5.22
N THR A 14 7.01 -5.19 3.92
CA THR A 14 7.51 -6.35 3.15
C THR A 14 9.01 -6.32 2.87
N ARG A 15 9.71 -5.23 3.26
CA ARG A 15 11.18 -5.09 3.17
C ARG A 15 11.87 -5.20 4.52
N VAL A 16 11.13 -5.52 5.57
CA VAL A 16 11.66 -5.68 6.93
C VAL A 16 11.97 -7.15 7.19
N GLY A 17 13.15 -7.43 7.74
CA GLY A 17 13.59 -8.78 8.08
C GLY A 17 13.43 -9.14 9.56
N PRO A 18 13.97 -10.31 9.97
CA PRO A 18 13.88 -10.82 11.35
C PRO A 18 14.48 -9.90 12.42
N GLU A 19 15.33 -8.94 12.04
CA GLU A 19 15.90 -7.92 12.92
C GLU A 19 14.85 -7.02 13.59
N ALA A 20 13.62 -7.01 13.09
CA ALA A 20 12.51 -6.27 13.67
C ALA A 20 11.87 -6.92 14.90
N ALA A 21 12.29 -8.14 15.26
CA ALA A 21 11.80 -8.81 16.46
C ALA A 21 12.05 -7.95 17.70
N GLY A 22 10.98 -7.58 18.40
CA GLY A 22 10.98 -6.70 19.55
C GLY A 22 11.12 -5.21 19.24
N ALA A 23 11.37 -4.80 18.00
CA ALA A 23 11.52 -3.39 17.61
C ALA A 23 10.16 -2.68 17.45
N VAL A 24 10.17 -1.36 17.55
CA VAL A 24 9.09 -0.51 17.03
C VAL A 24 9.37 -0.29 15.54
N VAL A 25 8.41 -0.61 14.66
CA VAL A 25 8.60 -0.49 13.22
C VAL A 25 7.72 0.62 12.64
N VAL A 26 8.36 1.69 12.15
CA VAL A 26 7.72 2.74 11.34
C VAL A 26 7.87 2.35 9.87
N ASN A 27 6.77 2.11 9.17
CA ASN A 27 6.83 1.60 7.81
C ASN A 27 5.90 2.35 6.84
N GLY A 28 6.41 2.60 5.63
CA GLY A 28 5.72 3.30 4.55
C GLY A 28 4.50 2.57 3.96
N SER A 29 4.11 1.40 4.48
CA SER A 29 2.89 0.71 4.02
C SER A 29 1.64 1.31 4.66
N HIS A 30 0.49 1.09 4.02
CA HIS A 30 -0.79 1.36 4.67
C HIS A 30 -1.04 0.40 5.83
N GLY A 31 -1.83 0.81 6.81
CA GLY A 31 -2.22 0.02 7.98
C GLY A 31 -3.28 -1.05 7.71
N GLY A 32 -3.29 -1.67 6.52
CA GLY A 32 -4.23 -2.74 6.18
C GLY A 32 -3.92 -4.07 6.87
N ILE A 33 -4.88 -5.02 6.82
CA ILE A 33 -4.81 -6.30 7.53
C ILE A 33 -3.52 -7.09 7.22
N TYR A 34 -3.12 -7.20 5.95
CA TYR A 34 -1.93 -7.96 5.61
C TYR A 34 -0.64 -7.31 6.13
N ALA A 35 -0.50 -5.99 6.02
CA ALA A 35 0.66 -5.29 6.55
C ALA A 35 0.78 -5.46 8.08
N ALA A 36 -0.35 -5.38 8.78
CA ALA A 36 -0.44 -5.69 10.20
C ALA A 36 -0.09 -7.16 10.53
N TYR A 37 -0.55 -8.12 9.72
CA TYR A 37 -0.17 -9.52 9.85
C TYR A 37 1.34 -9.72 9.70
N VAL A 38 1.98 -9.09 8.70
CA VAL A 38 3.45 -9.17 8.52
C VAL A 38 4.18 -8.59 9.72
N ALA A 39 3.76 -7.43 10.23
CA ALA A 39 4.33 -6.84 11.44
C ALA A 39 4.22 -7.80 12.65
N ALA A 40 3.05 -8.41 12.85
CA ALA A 40 2.86 -9.40 13.91
C ALA A 40 3.72 -10.66 13.71
N LYS A 41 3.87 -11.14 12.46
CA LYS A 41 4.74 -12.28 12.13
C LYS A 41 6.21 -12.00 12.42
N LEU A 42 6.66 -10.78 12.18
CA LEU A 42 8.01 -10.30 12.51
C LEU A 42 8.23 -10.08 14.02
N ARG A 43 7.20 -10.27 14.85
CA ARG A 43 7.28 -10.14 16.31
C ARG A 43 7.72 -8.75 16.77
N VAL A 44 7.29 -7.70 16.06
CA VAL A 44 7.51 -6.31 16.47
C VAL A 44 6.91 -6.06 17.86
N SER A 45 7.48 -5.13 18.63
CA SER A 45 6.87 -4.66 19.87
C SER A 45 5.75 -3.66 19.61
N ALA A 46 5.85 -2.89 18.52
CA ALA A 46 4.81 -2.01 18.02
C ALA A 46 4.99 -1.69 16.53
N ALA A 47 3.96 -1.19 15.86
CA ALA A 47 4.03 -0.76 14.45
C ALA A 47 3.34 0.58 14.21
N ILE A 48 3.95 1.43 13.37
CA ILE A 48 3.36 2.67 12.86
C ILE A 48 3.27 2.58 11.34
N PHE A 49 2.07 2.74 10.80
CA PHE A 49 1.74 2.67 9.37
C PHE A 49 1.36 4.06 8.82
N ASN A 50 1.06 4.14 7.52
CA ASN A 50 0.35 5.27 6.93
C ASN A 50 -1.17 4.97 6.88
N ASP A 51 -2.03 5.95 7.11
CA ASP A 51 -3.49 5.75 7.09
C ASP A 51 -4.08 5.63 5.67
N ALA A 52 -3.31 6.01 4.64
CA ALA A 52 -3.69 5.94 3.23
C ALA A 52 -5.06 6.58 2.92
N GLY A 53 -5.45 7.61 3.68
CA GLY A 53 -6.75 8.26 3.56
C GLY A 53 -7.93 7.42 4.05
N GLY A 54 -7.67 6.39 4.87
CA GLY A 54 -8.64 5.43 5.39
C GLY A 54 -9.10 4.40 4.36
N GLY A 55 -9.31 4.82 3.12
CA GLY A 55 -9.84 3.98 2.04
C GLY A 55 -11.30 3.55 2.26
N ARG A 56 -11.87 2.83 1.29
CA ARG A 56 -13.22 2.26 1.47
C ARG A 56 -13.26 1.34 2.69
N ASP A 57 -14.33 1.43 3.48
CA ASP A 57 -14.55 0.63 4.69
C ASP A 57 -13.39 0.70 5.72
N ASN A 58 -12.62 1.81 5.71
CA ASN A 58 -11.42 1.98 6.55
C ASN A 58 -10.32 0.93 6.29
N ALA A 59 -10.25 0.35 5.10
CA ALA A 59 -9.28 -0.70 4.74
C ALA A 59 -7.80 -0.27 4.95
N GLY A 60 -7.50 1.03 4.83
CA GLY A 60 -6.17 1.60 5.05
C GLY A 60 -5.69 1.55 6.50
N ILE A 61 -6.58 1.35 7.47
CA ILE A 61 -6.24 1.26 8.91
C ILE A 61 -6.83 0.02 9.61
N ALA A 62 -7.52 -0.87 8.89
CA ALA A 62 -8.16 -2.06 9.46
C ALA A 62 -7.19 -2.98 10.23
N GLY A 63 -5.89 -2.93 9.92
CA GLY A 63 -4.83 -3.64 10.62
C GLY A 63 -4.61 -3.21 12.08
N LEU A 64 -5.08 -2.03 12.48
CA LEU A 64 -5.00 -1.56 13.86
C LEU A 64 -5.83 -2.45 14.82
N ASP A 65 -7.06 -2.80 14.41
CA ASP A 65 -7.94 -3.71 15.17
C ASP A 65 -7.39 -5.13 15.18
N TYR A 66 -6.79 -5.56 14.06
CA TYR A 66 -6.11 -6.85 13.96
C TYR A 66 -4.96 -6.96 14.97
N LEU A 67 -4.13 -5.92 15.09
CA LEU A 67 -3.02 -5.89 16.06
C LEU A 67 -3.50 -5.73 17.50
N GLU A 68 -4.61 -5.03 17.72
CA GLU A 68 -5.25 -4.93 19.04
C GLU A 68 -5.67 -6.31 19.56
N ALA A 69 -6.27 -7.16 18.71
CA ALA A 69 -6.64 -8.52 19.09
C ALA A 69 -5.44 -9.41 19.48
N LEU A 70 -4.23 -9.00 19.10
CA LEU A 70 -2.96 -9.64 19.47
C LEU A 70 -2.24 -8.93 20.62
N GLY A 71 -2.80 -7.82 21.12
CA GLY A 71 -2.20 -6.97 22.14
C GLY A 71 -0.95 -6.24 21.67
N VAL A 72 -0.78 -6.06 20.36
CA VAL A 72 0.35 -5.34 19.76
C VAL A 72 -0.06 -3.87 19.57
N PRO A 73 0.62 -2.92 20.25
CA PRO A 73 0.42 -1.51 20.02
C PRO A 73 0.65 -1.12 18.56
N ALA A 74 -0.30 -0.41 17.98
CA ALA A 74 -0.23 0.05 16.60
C ALA A 74 -0.83 1.43 16.42
N ALA A 75 -0.27 2.18 15.47
CA ALA A 75 -0.76 3.50 15.09
C ALA A 75 -0.62 3.74 13.58
N ALA A 76 -1.26 4.80 13.09
CA ALA A 76 -1.11 5.27 11.72
C ALA A 76 -0.85 6.78 11.70
N VAL A 77 0.06 7.22 10.82
CA VAL A 77 0.26 8.62 10.48
C VAL A 77 -0.66 9.05 9.35
N GLY A 78 -0.98 10.34 9.29
CA GLY A 78 -1.79 10.91 8.21
C GLY A 78 -1.07 10.87 6.86
N HIS A 79 -1.75 10.36 5.82
CA HIS A 79 -1.32 10.42 4.42
C HIS A 79 -1.03 11.86 3.94
N ASP A 80 -1.68 12.86 4.55
CA ASP A 80 -1.50 14.30 4.29
C ASP A 80 -0.39 14.94 5.15
N THR A 81 0.26 14.18 6.04
CA THR A 81 1.36 14.67 6.89
C THR A 81 2.70 14.02 6.57
N ALA A 82 2.70 12.81 6.00
CA ALA A 82 3.89 12.10 5.54
C ALA A 82 3.62 11.24 4.30
N ARG A 83 4.67 11.03 3.49
CA ARG A 83 4.61 10.24 2.27
C ARG A 83 4.39 8.77 2.57
N ILE A 84 3.38 8.18 1.94
CA ILE A 84 3.26 6.73 1.84
C ILE A 84 4.40 6.18 0.97
N GLY A 85 4.95 5.02 1.35
CA GLY A 85 6.14 4.43 0.74
C GLY A 85 7.47 4.96 1.27
N ASP A 86 7.49 5.82 2.30
CA ASP A 86 8.72 6.39 2.87
C ASP A 86 8.66 6.41 4.41
N GLY A 87 9.20 5.37 5.04
CA GLY A 87 9.21 5.26 6.51
C GLY A 87 10.11 6.30 7.19
N SER A 88 11.12 6.82 6.49
CA SER A 88 12.01 7.85 7.03
C SER A 88 11.32 9.20 7.08
N ASP A 89 10.56 9.55 6.03
CA ASP A 89 9.72 10.75 5.98
C ASP A 89 8.61 10.71 7.04
N MET A 90 7.96 9.55 7.22
CA MET A 90 7.02 9.35 8.33
C MET A 90 7.65 9.66 9.68
N MET A 91 8.84 9.13 9.96
CA MET A 91 9.56 9.39 11.21
C MET A 91 10.00 10.86 11.35
N ALA A 92 10.28 11.54 10.22
CA ALA A 92 10.74 12.92 10.22
C ALA A 92 9.61 13.92 10.52
N ARG A 93 8.41 13.72 9.96
CA ARG A 93 7.34 14.74 9.99
C ARG A 93 5.91 14.23 10.12
N GLY A 94 5.70 12.90 10.09
CA GLY A 94 4.36 12.34 10.16
C GLY A 94 3.66 12.68 11.47
N MET A 95 2.35 12.87 11.42
CA MET A 95 1.51 13.05 12.60
C MET A 95 0.54 11.89 12.73
N ILE A 96 0.37 11.36 13.95
CA ILE A 96 -0.55 10.27 14.23
C ILE A 96 -1.98 10.72 14.00
N THR A 97 -2.73 9.97 13.20
CA THR A 97 -4.18 10.16 13.00
C THR A 97 -4.97 9.11 13.77
N HIS A 98 -4.43 7.89 13.88
CA HIS A 98 -5.11 6.76 14.52
C HIS A 98 -4.14 5.97 15.42
N ALA A 99 -4.65 5.44 16.51
CA ALA A 99 -3.92 4.54 17.41
C ALA A 99 -4.90 3.51 17.98
N ASN A 100 -4.47 2.25 18.08
CA ASN A 100 -5.27 1.23 18.73
C ASN A 100 -5.24 1.38 20.27
N PRO A 101 -6.18 0.76 21.01
CA PRO A 101 -6.22 0.86 22.47
C PRO A 101 -4.89 0.51 23.17
N ALA A 102 -4.19 -0.53 22.71
CA ALA A 102 -2.88 -0.91 23.24
C ALA A 102 -1.82 0.21 23.07
N ALA A 103 -1.81 0.92 21.94
CA ALA A 103 -0.95 2.08 21.73
C ALA A 103 -1.37 3.28 22.58
N ILE A 104 -2.66 3.53 22.72
CA ILE A 104 -3.20 4.62 23.57
C ILE A 104 -2.81 4.41 25.04
N ALA A 105 -2.82 3.17 25.52
CA ALA A 105 -2.38 2.82 26.87
C ALA A 105 -0.90 3.14 27.14
N LEU A 106 -0.07 3.18 26.08
CA LEU A 106 1.34 3.58 26.15
C LEU A 106 1.55 5.08 25.90
N GLY A 107 0.48 5.85 25.72
CA GLY A 107 0.53 7.30 25.52
C GLY A 107 0.53 7.75 24.06
N CYS A 108 0.44 6.84 23.09
CA CYS A 108 0.30 7.22 21.67
C CYS A 108 -1.11 7.76 21.40
N ARG A 109 -1.22 8.99 20.91
CA ARG A 109 -2.51 9.67 20.65
C ARG A 109 -2.48 10.42 19.33
N GLY A 110 -3.66 10.64 18.75
CA GLY A 110 -3.82 11.51 17.59
C GLY A 110 -3.24 12.91 17.84
N GLY A 111 -2.61 13.49 16.81
CA GLY A 111 -1.93 14.79 16.87
C GLY A 111 -0.48 14.75 17.36
N MET A 112 0.02 13.61 17.86
CA MET A 112 1.44 13.46 18.19
C MET A 112 2.30 13.31 16.92
N THR A 113 3.57 13.72 17.00
CA THR A 113 4.53 13.39 15.94
C THR A 113 4.79 11.87 15.92
N CYS A 114 5.09 11.32 14.75
CA CYS A 114 5.48 9.92 14.58
C CYS A 114 6.70 9.56 15.45
N ARG A 115 7.61 10.52 15.63
CA ARG A 115 8.80 10.37 16.48
C ARG A 115 8.42 10.19 17.94
N ASP A 116 7.57 11.06 18.48
CA ASP A 116 7.16 11.00 19.88
C ASP A 116 6.29 9.76 20.15
N ALA A 117 5.42 9.41 19.20
CA ALA A 117 4.66 8.17 19.23
C ALA A 117 5.57 6.95 19.21
N GLY A 118 6.56 6.90 18.32
CA GLY A 118 7.55 5.84 18.27
C GLY A 118 8.31 5.68 19.59
N ALA A 119 8.71 6.79 20.21
CA ALA A 119 9.37 6.79 21.52
C ALA A 119 8.45 6.28 22.64
N ALA A 120 7.19 6.71 22.67
CA ALA A 120 6.20 6.21 23.63
C ALA A 120 5.98 4.69 23.48
N LEU A 121 5.92 4.21 22.24
CA LEU A 121 5.74 2.80 21.91
C LEU A 121 6.94 1.91 22.25
N GLN A 122 8.14 2.47 22.48
CA GLN A 122 9.30 1.70 23.00
C GLN A 122 9.03 1.13 24.40
N ALA A 123 8.02 1.61 25.13
CA ALA A 123 7.60 1.00 26.39
C ALA A 123 6.84 -0.33 26.21
N ALA A 124 6.52 -0.71 24.97
CA ALA A 124 5.84 -1.97 24.66
C ALA A 124 6.72 -3.19 25.00
N GLY A 125 6.16 -4.13 25.76
CA GLY A 125 6.78 -5.44 25.98
C GLY A 125 6.59 -6.37 24.78
N PRO A 126 7.47 -7.38 24.59
CA PRO A 126 7.34 -8.36 23.52
C PRO A 126 6.01 -9.14 23.62
N ARG A 127 5.39 -9.40 22.46
CA ARG A 127 4.13 -10.17 22.37
C ARG A 127 4.37 -11.52 21.68
N GLY A 128 3.93 -12.59 22.33
CA GLY A 128 4.25 -13.98 21.96
C GLY A 128 3.16 -14.71 21.16
N ARG A 129 1.97 -14.15 20.96
CA ARG A 129 0.87 -14.85 20.30
C ARG A 129 1.14 -15.02 18.80
N GLU A 130 1.00 -16.23 18.28
CA GLU A 130 1.06 -16.48 16.84
C GLU A 130 -0.13 -15.76 16.16
N PRO A 131 0.12 -14.89 15.16
CA PRO A 131 -0.94 -14.17 14.48
C PRO A 131 -1.78 -15.11 13.60
N PRO A 132 -3.13 -15.00 13.61
CA PRO A 132 -3.98 -15.64 12.61
C PRO A 132 -3.51 -15.32 11.19
N PRO A 133 -3.46 -16.28 10.26
CA PRO A 133 -3.01 -16.00 8.89
C PRO A 133 -3.87 -14.93 8.21
N ALA A 134 -3.22 -13.91 7.65
CA ALA A 134 -3.78 -13.07 6.60
C ALA A 134 -2.92 -13.25 5.35
N LEU A 135 -3.56 -13.48 4.20
CA LEU A 135 -2.88 -13.75 2.94
C LEU A 135 -3.22 -12.66 1.94
N GLU A 136 -2.22 -12.22 1.19
CA GLU A 136 -2.44 -11.57 -0.10
C GLU A 136 -2.70 -12.67 -1.15
N ALA A 137 -3.54 -12.38 -2.12
CA ALA A 137 -3.87 -13.32 -3.18
C ALA A 137 -3.69 -12.72 -4.58
N ALA A 138 -3.50 -13.63 -5.53
CA ALA A 138 -3.50 -13.37 -6.96
C ALA A 138 -4.71 -14.04 -7.59
N PHE A 139 -5.49 -13.28 -8.35
CA PHE A 139 -6.71 -13.75 -9.00
C PHE A 139 -6.63 -13.49 -10.49
N LEU A 140 -6.78 -14.54 -11.29
CA LEU A 140 -7.02 -14.38 -12.72
C LEU A 140 -8.46 -13.92 -12.93
N LEU A 141 -8.65 -12.67 -13.35
CA LEU A 141 -9.96 -12.11 -13.63
C LEU A 141 -10.44 -12.45 -15.04
N ILE A 142 -9.51 -12.42 -16.01
CA ILE A 142 -9.78 -12.71 -17.42
C ILE A 142 -8.60 -13.50 -17.98
N GLY A 143 -8.87 -14.69 -18.53
CA GLY A 143 -7.85 -15.60 -19.04
C GLY A 143 -7.45 -15.34 -20.49
N GLU A 144 -8.34 -14.76 -21.29
CA GLU A 144 -8.09 -14.48 -22.70
C GLU A 144 -7.07 -13.34 -22.85
N ALA A 145 -6.12 -13.51 -23.77
CA ALA A 145 -5.08 -12.54 -24.02
C ALA A 145 -5.63 -11.17 -24.51
N PRO A 146 -5.09 -10.03 -24.03
CA PRO A 146 -4.21 -9.95 -22.87
C PRO A 146 -4.98 -10.25 -21.58
N ALA A 147 -4.42 -11.17 -20.79
CA ALA A 147 -4.99 -11.60 -19.52
C ALA A 147 -5.05 -10.44 -18.52
N VAL A 148 -5.94 -10.56 -17.53
CA VAL A 148 -6.11 -9.58 -16.45
C VAL A 148 -5.96 -10.26 -15.11
N TRP A 149 -5.05 -9.75 -14.29
CA TRP A 149 -4.79 -10.24 -12.95
C TRP A 149 -5.15 -9.18 -11.91
N ALA A 150 -5.85 -9.59 -10.86
CA ALA A 150 -6.00 -8.82 -9.63
C ALA A 150 -5.02 -9.35 -8.59
N LEU A 151 -4.08 -8.51 -8.15
CA LEU A 151 -3.04 -8.85 -7.19
C LEU A 151 -3.15 -7.93 -5.98
N ASP A 152 -3.44 -8.47 -4.79
CA ASP A 152 -3.64 -7.64 -3.60
C ASP A 152 -2.43 -6.75 -3.27
N SER A 153 -1.25 -7.14 -3.76
CA SER A 153 -0.03 -6.33 -3.69
C SER A 153 0.80 -6.35 -4.96
N ALA A 154 1.45 -5.22 -5.23
CA ALA A 154 2.48 -5.12 -6.26
C ALA A 154 3.69 -6.03 -5.97
N SER A 155 3.85 -6.50 -4.73
CA SER A 155 4.89 -7.48 -4.36
C SER A 155 4.69 -8.83 -5.07
N LEU A 156 3.44 -9.19 -5.37
CA LEU A 156 3.04 -10.45 -6.01
C LEU A 156 3.27 -10.46 -7.53
N VAL A 157 3.62 -9.32 -8.13
CA VAL A 157 3.93 -9.25 -9.55
C VAL A 157 5.17 -10.10 -9.83
N SER A 158 4.94 -11.18 -10.57
CA SER A 158 5.90 -12.20 -10.99
C SER A 158 6.16 -12.14 -12.52
N PRO A 159 7.13 -12.93 -13.05
CA PRO A 159 7.34 -13.03 -14.50
C PRO A 159 6.09 -13.43 -15.30
N GLU A 160 5.13 -14.16 -14.72
CA GLU A 160 3.91 -14.60 -15.43
C GLU A 160 2.96 -13.46 -15.80
N HIS A 161 3.15 -12.29 -15.17
CA HIS A 161 2.32 -11.10 -15.38
C HIS A 161 2.89 -10.19 -16.47
N ALA A 162 4.08 -10.47 -17.00
CA ALA A 162 4.70 -9.67 -18.05
C ALA A 162 3.76 -9.55 -19.26
N GLY A 163 3.55 -8.32 -19.76
CA GLY A 163 2.65 -8.05 -20.88
C GLY A 163 1.14 -8.21 -20.59
N THR A 164 0.73 -8.55 -19.38
CA THR A 164 -0.70 -8.63 -18.96
C THR A 164 -1.21 -7.30 -18.41
N VAL A 165 -2.52 -7.17 -18.17
CA VAL A 165 -3.08 -6.05 -17.38
C VAL A 165 -3.09 -6.45 -15.91
N VAL A 166 -2.51 -5.62 -15.04
CA VAL A 166 -2.45 -5.89 -13.60
C VAL A 166 -3.25 -4.84 -12.83
N VAL A 167 -4.24 -5.29 -12.07
CA VAL A 167 -4.95 -4.48 -11.09
C VAL A 167 -4.37 -4.79 -9.72
N THR A 168 -3.90 -3.78 -8.98
CA THR A 168 -3.31 -3.99 -7.66
C THR A 168 -4.14 -3.40 -6.54
N GLY A 169 -4.10 -4.02 -5.36
CA GLY A 169 -4.57 -3.42 -4.12
C GLY A 169 -3.55 -2.46 -3.49
N SER A 170 -2.35 -2.32 -4.04
CA SER A 170 -1.30 -1.45 -3.50
C SER A 170 -1.56 0.04 -3.75
N HIS A 171 -0.97 0.88 -2.91
CA HIS A 171 -0.88 2.32 -3.19
C HIS A 171 -0.03 2.61 -4.43
N GLY A 172 -0.31 3.71 -5.12
CA GLY A 172 0.41 4.18 -6.29
C GLY A 172 1.71 4.92 -5.99
N GLY A 173 2.22 4.83 -4.75
CA GLY A 173 3.46 5.46 -4.32
C GLY A 173 4.70 4.60 -4.56
N LEU A 174 5.81 5.22 -4.98
CA LEU A 174 7.13 4.60 -5.05
C LEU A 174 7.68 4.34 -3.65
N LEU A 175 8.46 3.27 -3.52
CA LEU A 175 9.12 2.93 -2.26
C LEU A 175 10.45 3.70 -2.17
N GLY A 176 10.57 4.58 -1.17
CA GLY A 176 11.73 5.47 -0.98
C GLY A 176 11.95 6.44 -2.13
N GLY A 177 10.90 6.74 -2.91
CA GLY A 177 10.99 7.60 -4.11
C GLY A 177 11.77 6.99 -5.29
N LYS A 178 12.10 5.69 -5.25
CA LYS A 178 12.97 5.05 -6.23
C LYS A 178 12.18 4.52 -7.44
N PRO A 179 12.43 4.97 -8.68
CA PRO A 179 11.63 4.59 -9.85
C PRO A 179 11.61 3.09 -10.19
N ASP A 180 12.68 2.35 -9.87
CA ASP A 180 12.78 0.90 -10.05
C ASP A 180 11.77 0.11 -9.20
N THR A 181 11.24 0.73 -8.14
CA THR A 181 10.22 0.14 -7.28
C THR A 181 8.80 0.25 -7.83
N ALA A 182 8.62 0.90 -8.99
CA ALA A 182 7.29 1.10 -9.56
C ALA A 182 6.55 -0.22 -9.83
N LEU A 183 7.24 -1.19 -10.45
CA LEU A 183 6.80 -2.57 -10.70
C LEU A 183 8.01 -3.45 -11.04
N LYS A 184 8.02 -4.71 -10.59
CA LYS A 184 9.14 -5.65 -10.84
C LYS A 184 9.31 -6.05 -12.30
N TYR A 185 8.20 -6.15 -13.04
CA TYR A 185 8.16 -6.59 -14.43
C TYR A 185 7.32 -5.63 -15.26
N ASP A 186 7.63 -5.53 -16.55
CA ASP A 186 6.86 -4.69 -17.48
C ASP A 186 5.54 -5.37 -17.83
N VAL A 187 4.48 -4.88 -17.21
CA VAL A 187 3.09 -5.23 -17.53
C VAL A 187 2.60 -4.34 -18.67
N ARG A 188 1.48 -4.70 -19.32
CA ARG A 188 0.87 -3.85 -20.34
C ARG A 188 0.26 -2.58 -19.74
N ALA A 189 -0.49 -2.76 -18.66
CA ALA A 189 -1.16 -1.67 -17.98
C ALA A 189 -1.34 -2.00 -16.49
N ALA A 190 -1.37 -0.98 -15.63
CA ALA A 190 -1.42 -1.15 -14.19
C ALA A 190 -2.44 -0.23 -13.48
N LEU A 191 -3.16 -0.77 -12.49
CA LEU A 191 -3.96 0.02 -11.55
C LEU A 191 -3.41 -0.07 -10.12
N PHE A 192 -3.50 1.04 -9.41
CA PHE A 192 -3.17 1.17 -7.98
C PHE A 192 -4.27 1.95 -7.25
N ASN A 193 -4.21 2.02 -5.92
CA ASN A 193 -4.99 2.93 -5.10
C ASN A 193 -4.22 4.24 -4.88
N ASP A 194 -4.85 5.41 -4.92
CA ASP A 194 -4.16 6.68 -4.72
C ASP A 194 -3.81 6.98 -3.26
N ALA A 195 -4.29 6.20 -2.30
CA ALA A 195 -4.05 6.38 -0.87
C ALA A 195 -4.39 7.81 -0.38
N GLY A 196 -5.43 8.42 -0.95
CA GLY A 196 -5.84 9.80 -0.67
C GLY A 196 -4.98 10.84 -1.38
N ILE A 197 -4.19 10.43 -2.38
CA ILE A 197 -3.12 11.17 -3.07
C ILE A 197 -1.94 11.48 -2.13
N GLY A 198 -2.24 11.96 -0.93
CA GLY A 198 -1.28 12.26 0.12
C GLY A 198 -0.46 13.52 -0.16
N ILE A 199 0.31 13.90 0.85
CA ILE A 199 1.22 15.04 0.76
C ILE A 199 2.25 14.82 -0.35
N ASP A 200 2.58 15.89 -1.08
CA ASP A 200 3.50 15.86 -2.23
C ASP A 200 3.09 14.89 -3.35
N GLU A 201 1.81 14.57 -3.46
CA GLU A 201 1.28 13.56 -4.39
C GLU A 201 1.90 12.16 -4.22
N ALA A 202 2.34 11.83 -3.00
CA ALA A 202 3.06 10.59 -2.68
C ALA A 202 2.40 9.33 -3.23
N GLY A 203 1.06 9.26 -3.13
CA GLY A 203 0.24 8.11 -3.48
C GLY A 203 0.11 7.85 -4.98
N VAL A 204 0.67 8.68 -5.85
CA VAL A 204 0.59 8.51 -7.32
C VAL A 204 1.95 8.56 -8.03
N THR A 205 3.05 8.56 -7.29
CA THR A 205 4.42 8.70 -7.83
C THR A 205 4.87 7.54 -8.74
N ARG A 206 4.20 6.39 -8.73
CA ARG A 206 4.43 5.29 -9.70
C ARG A 206 4.01 5.66 -11.12
N LEU A 207 3.02 6.53 -11.30
CA LEU A 207 2.45 6.87 -12.60
C LEU A 207 3.50 7.41 -13.59
N PRO A 208 4.30 8.45 -13.27
CA PRO A 208 5.36 8.92 -14.16
C PRO A 208 6.47 7.89 -14.38
N ALA A 209 6.85 7.11 -13.36
CA ALA A 209 7.88 6.06 -13.51
C ALA A 209 7.44 4.93 -14.45
N LEU A 210 6.15 4.56 -14.44
CA LEU A 210 5.57 3.59 -15.35
C LEU A 210 5.37 4.16 -16.76
N ASP A 211 5.07 5.46 -16.87
CA ASP A 211 4.96 6.14 -18.16
C ASP A 211 6.27 6.08 -18.96
N ALA A 212 7.39 6.35 -18.28
CA ALA A 212 8.73 6.25 -18.84
C ALA A 212 9.09 4.83 -19.33
N ARG A 213 8.44 3.80 -18.79
CA ARG A 213 8.74 2.40 -19.08
C ARG A 213 7.95 1.77 -20.21
N GLY A 214 6.84 2.36 -20.64
CA GLY A 214 5.96 1.60 -21.53
C GLY A 214 4.51 1.48 -21.09
N VAL A 215 4.23 1.77 -19.83
CA VAL A 215 3.08 1.18 -19.16
C VAL A 215 1.99 2.23 -18.97
N ALA A 216 0.80 1.96 -19.50
CA ALA A 216 -0.38 2.76 -19.19
C ALA A 216 -0.78 2.50 -17.73
N ALA A 217 -0.83 3.53 -16.90
CA ALA A 217 -1.07 3.36 -15.47
C ALA A 217 -2.05 4.40 -14.94
N CYS A 218 -2.91 3.96 -14.04
CA CYS A 218 -3.82 4.83 -13.30
C CYS A 218 -3.86 4.46 -11.82
N THR A 219 -4.41 5.37 -11.03
CA THR A 219 -4.82 5.10 -9.66
C THR A 219 -6.34 5.25 -9.54
N VAL A 220 -6.96 4.52 -8.63
CA VAL A 220 -8.34 4.72 -8.20
C VAL A 220 -8.38 5.57 -6.93
N ALA A 221 -9.46 6.33 -6.73
CA ALA A 221 -9.68 7.10 -5.52
C ALA A 221 -9.73 6.17 -4.30
N ALA A 222 -9.00 6.49 -3.23
CA ALA A 222 -8.98 5.70 -2.00
C ALA A 222 -10.38 5.41 -1.45
N ALA A 223 -11.30 6.38 -1.53
CA ALA A 223 -12.68 6.21 -1.07
C ALA A 223 -13.50 5.23 -1.94
N SER A 224 -13.09 4.92 -3.17
CA SER A 224 -13.84 4.07 -4.10
C SER A 224 -13.54 2.58 -3.95
N ALA A 225 -12.35 2.22 -3.47
CA ALA A 225 -11.91 0.83 -3.38
C ALA A 225 -11.14 0.55 -2.08
N ARG A 226 -11.19 -0.69 -1.61
CA ARG A 226 -10.43 -1.12 -0.43
C ARG A 226 -8.96 -1.29 -0.82
N ILE A 227 -8.08 -0.49 -0.22
CA ILE A 227 -6.64 -0.68 -0.35
C ILE A 227 -6.24 -2.03 0.29
N GLY A 228 -5.40 -2.80 -0.40
CA GLY A 228 -5.07 -4.19 -0.07
C GLY A 228 -6.04 -5.23 -0.64
N ASP A 229 -7.07 -4.84 -1.40
CA ASP A 229 -8.00 -5.75 -2.11
C ASP A 229 -8.06 -5.36 -3.60
N ALA A 230 -7.40 -6.15 -4.43
CA ALA A 230 -7.32 -5.87 -5.86
C ALA A 230 -8.64 -6.12 -6.59
N ARG A 231 -9.50 -7.00 -6.07
CA ARG A 231 -10.83 -7.21 -6.65
C ARG A 231 -11.73 -6.02 -6.37
N SER A 232 -11.70 -5.44 -5.17
CA SER A 232 -12.40 -4.17 -4.92
C SER A 232 -11.88 -3.05 -5.82
N THR A 233 -10.56 -2.98 -6.05
CA THR A 233 -9.99 -2.02 -7.02
C THR A 233 -10.55 -2.22 -8.43
N TYR A 234 -10.72 -3.47 -8.87
CA TYR A 234 -11.30 -3.79 -10.17
C TYR A 234 -12.82 -3.56 -10.24
N GLU A 235 -13.57 -3.99 -9.23
CA GLU A 235 -15.03 -3.97 -9.22
C GLU A 235 -15.62 -2.58 -8.98
N ASP A 236 -15.01 -1.85 -8.03
CA ASP A 236 -15.60 -0.63 -7.46
C ASP A 236 -14.81 0.63 -7.81
N GLY A 237 -13.53 0.47 -8.19
CA GLY A 237 -12.59 1.57 -8.30
C GLY A 237 -13.00 2.62 -9.32
N ILE A 238 -12.88 3.90 -8.95
CA ILE A 238 -13.06 5.05 -9.83
C ILE A 238 -11.72 5.74 -10.01
N LEU A 239 -11.29 5.93 -11.26
CA LEU A 239 -9.97 6.49 -11.56
C LEU A 239 -9.83 7.93 -11.01
N SER A 240 -8.73 8.22 -10.34
CA SER A 240 -8.45 9.55 -9.74
C SER A 240 -7.24 10.26 -10.36
N ARG A 241 -6.20 9.51 -10.72
CA ARG A 241 -5.04 10.01 -11.51
C ARG A 241 -4.66 9.02 -12.58
N ILE A 242 -4.16 9.54 -13.69
CA ILE A 242 -3.76 8.78 -14.87
C ILE A 242 -2.41 9.30 -15.38
N ASN A 243 -1.62 8.46 -16.04
CA ASN A 243 -0.43 8.92 -16.75
C ASN A 243 -0.72 9.28 -18.22
N SER A 244 0.25 9.91 -18.88
CA SER A 244 0.15 10.38 -20.27
C SER A 244 -0.19 9.26 -21.25
N ARG A 245 0.38 8.06 -21.06
CA ARG A 245 0.06 6.88 -21.87
C ARG A 245 -1.40 6.46 -21.73
N ALA A 246 -1.93 6.39 -20.50
CA ALA A 246 -3.34 6.08 -20.30
C ALA A 246 -4.24 7.15 -20.95
N ALA A 247 -3.90 8.43 -20.78
CA ALA A 247 -4.63 9.54 -21.40
C ALA A 247 -4.66 9.43 -22.94
N ALA A 248 -3.55 9.03 -23.57
CA ALA A 248 -3.47 8.83 -25.01
C ALA A 248 -4.36 7.68 -25.54
N LEU A 249 -4.85 6.80 -24.66
CA LEU A 249 -5.83 5.76 -25.00
C LEU A 249 -7.29 6.22 -24.84
N GLY A 250 -7.50 7.49 -24.47
CA GLY A 250 -8.83 8.05 -24.18
C GLY A 250 -9.32 7.76 -22.76
N ILE A 251 -8.45 7.29 -21.86
CA ILE A 251 -8.79 7.09 -20.45
C ILE A 251 -8.77 8.44 -19.73
N ALA A 252 -9.74 8.68 -18.85
CA ALA A 252 -9.85 9.90 -18.06
C ALA A 252 -10.13 9.60 -16.58
N PRO A 253 -9.77 10.50 -15.63
CA PRO A 253 -10.28 10.44 -14.27
C PRO A 253 -11.81 10.43 -14.24
N GLY A 254 -12.40 9.75 -13.26
CA GLY A 254 -13.84 9.56 -13.13
C GLY A 254 -14.39 8.31 -13.83
N MET A 255 -13.64 7.69 -14.74
CA MET A 255 -14.01 6.39 -15.33
C MET A 255 -13.91 5.26 -14.30
N ALA A 256 -14.65 4.17 -14.52
CA ALA A 256 -14.52 2.97 -13.70
C ALA A 256 -13.22 2.21 -14.05
N ALA A 257 -12.64 1.53 -13.06
CA ALA A 257 -11.47 0.65 -13.24
C ALA A 257 -11.70 -0.42 -14.31
N ARG A 258 -12.93 -0.93 -14.44
CA ARG A 258 -13.32 -1.87 -15.49
C ARG A 258 -13.22 -1.28 -16.89
N GLU A 259 -13.51 0.00 -17.06
CA GLU A 259 -13.39 0.69 -18.35
C GLU A 259 -11.92 0.85 -18.75
N PHE A 260 -11.04 1.18 -17.80
CA PHE A 260 -9.58 1.15 -18.02
C PHE A 260 -9.12 -0.21 -18.54
N VAL A 261 -9.55 -1.30 -17.88
CA VAL A 261 -9.21 -2.66 -18.30
C VAL A 261 -9.76 -2.92 -19.71
N ALA A 262 -11.04 -2.63 -19.98
CA ALA A 262 -11.64 -2.85 -21.29
C ALA A 262 -10.89 -2.10 -22.42
N ILE A 263 -10.57 -0.82 -22.22
CA ILE A 263 -9.88 0.03 -23.20
C ILE A 263 -8.48 -0.50 -23.48
N THR A 264 -7.69 -0.78 -22.43
CA THR A 264 -6.32 -1.27 -22.58
C THR A 264 -6.25 -2.64 -23.26
N ARG A 265 -7.20 -3.53 -22.98
CA ARG A 265 -7.31 -4.83 -23.66
C ARG A 265 -7.70 -4.67 -25.13
N ARG A 266 -8.71 -3.85 -25.43
CA ARG A 266 -9.16 -3.59 -26.81
C ARG A 266 -8.03 -3.07 -27.68
N VAL A 267 -7.31 -2.05 -27.21
CA VAL A 267 -6.17 -1.47 -27.97
C VAL A 267 -5.05 -2.49 -28.17
N ALA A 268 -4.82 -3.39 -27.21
CA ALA A 268 -3.83 -4.44 -27.36
C ALA A 268 -4.20 -5.46 -28.46
N LEU A 269 -5.48 -5.83 -28.55
CA LEU A 269 -5.98 -6.75 -29.58
C LEU A 269 -5.93 -6.12 -30.97
N GLU A 270 -6.30 -4.83 -31.09
CA GLU A 270 -6.24 -4.09 -32.37
C GLU A 270 -4.79 -3.97 -32.89
N ARG A 271 -3.81 -3.79 -32.00
CA ARG A 271 -2.38 -3.73 -32.36
C ARG A 271 -1.74 -5.09 -32.62
N GLY A 272 -2.34 -6.17 -32.10
CA GLY A 272 -1.88 -7.55 -32.30
C GLY A 272 -2.47 -8.23 -33.54
N GLY A 273 -3.53 -7.68 -34.13
CA GLY A 273 -4.23 -8.25 -35.30
C GLY A 273 -3.61 -7.97 -36.67
N PHE A 274 -2.40 -7.40 -36.72
CA PHE A 274 -1.64 -7.13 -37.96
C PHE A 274 -0.28 -7.84 -38.01
N ALA A 275 -0.15 -8.98 -37.33
CA ALA A 275 1.03 -9.85 -37.41
C ALA A 275 0.71 -11.13 -38.21
#